data_AF-A0A1I3DXN9-F1
#
_entry.id   AF-A0A1I3DXN9-F1
#
_cell.length_a   1.000
_cell.length_b   1.000
_cell.length_c   1.000
_cell.angle_alpha   90.00
_cell.angle_beta   90.00
_cell.angle_gamma   90.00
#
_symmetry.space_group_name_H-M   'P 1'
#
loop_
_entity.id
_entity.type
_entity.pdbx_description
1 polymer ?
#
loop_
_entity_poly.entity_id
_entity_poly.type
_entity_poly.pdbx_seq_one_letter_code
_entity_poly.pdbx_strand_id
1 'polypeptide(L)'
;MKNNKERTAVWLYPETMERLDGWLSKDNCKSRSEFIEKALSFYMGYLGTEDISSYLSKALLASIQGTLQKTENRVANNLFRLSVEISMMMHLLAVTLEITDEELHRLRGRCVAEVKRTKGKIRLEDAVDFQNSPDDEE
;
A
#
# COMPACT_ATOMS: atom_id res chain seq x y z
N MET A 1 -7.68 25.16 -38.16
CA MET A 1 -7.53 25.37 -36.70
C MET A 1 -6.80 26.69 -36.50
N LYS A 2 -7.27 27.57 -35.61
CA LYS A 2 -6.55 28.81 -35.29
C LYS A 2 -5.29 28.44 -34.52
N ASN A 3 -4.12 28.71 -35.09
CA ASN A 3 -2.81 28.43 -34.47
C ASN A 3 -2.24 29.63 -33.68
N ASN A 4 -3.02 30.70 -33.48
CA ASN A 4 -2.57 31.92 -32.84
C ASN A 4 -3.18 32.07 -31.44
N LYS A 5 -2.36 32.56 -30.48
CA LYS A 5 -2.82 32.89 -29.13
C LYS A 5 -3.91 33.97 -29.19
N GLU A 6 -5.01 33.76 -28.48
CA GLU A 6 -6.08 34.75 -28.32
C GLU A 6 -5.83 35.58 -27.04
N ARG A 7 -6.06 36.89 -27.12
CA ARG A 7 -5.85 37.80 -25.99
C ARG A 7 -7.13 37.87 -25.14
N THR A 8 -6.99 37.51 -23.86
CA THR A 8 -8.07 37.59 -22.88
C THR A 8 -7.66 38.50 -21.73
N ALA A 9 -8.55 39.40 -21.31
CA ALA A 9 -8.34 40.24 -20.12
C ALA A 9 -8.88 39.52 -18.88
N VAL A 10 -8.08 39.43 -17.82
CA VAL A 10 -8.46 38.82 -16.55
C VAL A 10 -8.09 39.75 -15.40
N TRP A 11 -8.93 39.74 -14.36
CA TRP A 11 -8.65 40.46 -13.12
C TRP A 11 -8.09 39.48 -12.09
N LEU A 12 -6.95 39.83 -11.52
CA LEU A 12 -6.29 39.06 -10.46
C LEU A 12 -6.05 40.00 -9.28
N TYR A 13 -6.10 39.47 -8.06
CA TYR A 13 -5.72 40.24 -6.89
C TYR A 13 -4.24 40.65 -6.95
N PRO A 14 -3.86 41.83 -6.40
CA PRO A 14 -2.48 42.28 -6.38
C PRO A 14 -1.52 41.24 -5.79
N GLU A 15 -1.91 40.57 -4.70
CA GLU A 15 -1.11 39.51 -4.08
C GLU A 15 -0.85 38.32 -5.03
N THR A 16 -1.86 37.93 -5.82
CA THR A 16 -1.71 36.86 -6.82
C THR A 16 -0.77 37.29 -7.94
N MET A 17 -0.83 38.55 -8.36
CA MET A 17 0.07 39.10 -9.39
C MET A 17 1.52 39.13 -8.90
N GLU A 18 1.74 39.57 -7.67
CA GLU A 18 3.07 39.62 -7.05
C GLU A 18 3.67 38.21 -6.92
N ARG A 19 2.87 37.23 -6.47
CA ARG A 19 3.31 35.84 -6.40
C ARG A 19 3.64 35.29 -7.78
N LEU A 20 2.79 35.54 -8.79
CA LEU A 20 3.04 35.13 -10.16
C LEU A 20 4.38 35.67 -10.66
N ASP A 21 4.65 36.95 -10.47
CA ASP A 21 5.91 37.59 -10.87
C ASP A 21 7.12 36.97 -10.16
N GLY A 22 6.99 36.68 -8.86
CA GLY A 22 8.04 36.02 -8.08
C GLY A 22 8.36 34.59 -8.54
N TRP A 23 7.41 33.91 -9.18
CA TRP A 23 7.59 32.54 -9.68
C TRP A 23 8.04 32.47 -11.15
N LEU A 24 7.87 33.53 -11.96
CA LEU A 24 8.29 33.55 -13.37
C LEU A 24 9.76 33.16 -13.56
N SER A 25 10.65 33.74 -12.75
CA SER A 25 12.09 33.48 -12.82
C SER A 25 12.48 32.12 -12.28
N LYS A 26 11.72 31.58 -11.31
CA LYS A 26 11.94 30.25 -10.73
C LYS A 26 11.47 29.11 -11.65
N ASP A 27 10.43 29.34 -12.44
CA ASP A 27 9.83 28.35 -13.36
C ASP A 27 10.37 28.45 -14.80
N ASN A 28 11.35 29.32 -15.06
CA ASN A 28 11.91 29.59 -16.39
C ASN A 28 10.84 29.94 -17.45
N CYS A 29 9.77 30.62 -17.03
CA CYS A 29 8.72 31.11 -17.92
C CYS A 29 9.17 32.43 -18.59
N LYS A 30 8.90 32.59 -19.89
CA LYS A 30 9.26 33.78 -20.66
C LYS A 30 8.26 34.92 -20.53
N SER A 31 7.04 34.63 -20.04
CA SER A 31 5.98 35.63 -19.88
C SER A 31 4.94 35.22 -18.84
N ARG A 32 4.20 36.20 -18.30
CA ARG A 32 3.00 35.95 -17.46
C ARG A 32 1.99 35.05 -18.17
N SER A 33 1.80 35.24 -19.48
CA SER A 33 0.88 34.42 -20.27
C SER A 33 1.29 32.95 -20.31
N GLU A 34 2.59 32.64 -20.44
CA GLU A 34 3.08 31.25 -20.40
C GLU A 34 2.85 30.61 -19.03
N PHE A 35 3.11 31.35 -17.95
CA PHE A 35 2.87 30.87 -16.59
C PHE A 35 1.38 30.60 -16.35
N ILE A 36 0.50 31.53 -16.74
CA ILE A 36 -0.96 31.38 -16.63
C ILE A 36 -1.45 30.20 -17.46
N GLU A 37 -0.92 30.02 -18.68
CA GLU A 37 -1.26 28.91 -19.57
C GLU A 37 -0.89 27.56 -18.94
N LYS A 38 0.33 27.42 -18.38
CA LYS A 38 0.74 26.23 -17.62
C LYS A 38 -0.16 25.98 -16.41
N ALA A 39 -0.46 27.01 -15.63
CA ALA A 39 -1.33 26.89 -14.45
C ALA A 39 -2.76 26.50 -14.80
N LEU A 40 -3.30 27.01 -15.92
CA LEU A 40 -4.61 26.63 -16.43
C LEU A 40 -4.60 25.20 -16.96
N SER A 41 -3.61 24.80 -17.77
CA SER A 41 -3.46 23.41 -18.21
C SER A 41 -3.34 22.46 -17.02
N PHE A 42 -2.63 22.88 -15.97
CA PHE A 42 -2.53 22.15 -14.72
C PHE A 42 -3.90 21.97 -14.05
N TYR A 43 -4.66 23.05 -13.85
CA TYR A 43 -5.96 22.99 -13.19
C TYR A 43 -7.03 22.29 -14.03
N MET A 44 -7.02 22.46 -15.35
CA MET A 44 -7.88 21.73 -16.28
C MET A 44 -7.55 20.23 -16.28
N GLY A 45 -6.27 19.88 -16.19
CA GLY A 45 -5.83 18.51 -15.98
C GLY A 45 -6.40 17.94 -14.69
N TYR A 46 -6.24 18.67 -13.56
CA TYR A 46 -6.82 18.31 -12.27
C TYR A 46 -8.35 18.09 -12.32
N LEU A 47 -9.09 18.95 -13.01
CA LEU A 47 -10.54 18.82 -13.16
C LEU A 47 -10.96 17.72 -14.14
N GLY A 48 -10.16 17.47 -15.17
CA GLY A 48 -10.47 16.54 -16.26
C GLY A 48 -10.05 15.10 -16.00
N THR A 49 -9.22 14.84 -14.99
CA THR A 49 -8.82 13.48 -14.63
C THR A 49 -9.67 12.89 -13.51
N GLU A 50 -10.45 11.87 -13.86
CA GLU A 50 -10.84 10.78 -12.93
C GLU A 50 -9.61 9.97 -12.43
N ASP A 51 -8.41 10.24 -12.97
CA ASP A 51 -7.19 9.49 -12.71
C ASP A 51 -6.08 10.38 -12.10
N ILE A 52 -5.98 10.29 -10.77
CA ILE A 52 -5.06 11.00 -9.86
C ILE A 52 -3.57 10.80 -10.22
N SER A 53 -3.25 9.82 -11.07
CA SER A 53 -1.89 9.44 -11.46
C SER A 53 -1.13 10.46 -12.31
N SER A 54 -1.80 11.45 -12.91
CA SER A 54 -1.16 12.45 -13.77
C SER A 54 -0.47 13.60 -13.01
N TYR A 55 -0.79 13.79 -11.72
CA TYR A 55 -0.30 14.92 -10.93
C TYR A 55 0.85 14.57 -9.98
N LEU A 56 0.97 13.31 -9.57
CA LEU A 56 2.13 12.89 -8.80
C LEU A 56 3.34 12.87 -9.73
N SER A 57 4.42 13.56 -9.36
CA SER A 57 5.63 13.54 -10.18
C SER A 57 6.03 12.08 -10.42
N LYS A 58 6.30 11.71 -11.68
CA LYS A 58 6.68 10.34 -12.04
C LYS A 58 7.82 9.82 -11.16
N ALA A 59 8.72 10.72 -10.75
CA ALA A 59 9.80 10.46 -9.81
C ALA A 59 9.30 10.05 -8.40
N LEU A 60 8.28 10.72 -7.87
CA LEU A 60 7.68 10.37 -6.58
C LEU A 60 6.91 9.04 -6.67
N LEU A 61 6.13 8.81 -7.74
CA LEU A 61 5.45 7.53 -7.96
C LEU A 61 6.47 6.37 -8.04
N ALA A 62 7.54 6.54 -8.81
CA ALA A 62 8.61 5.55 -8.91
C ALA A 62 9.32 5.32 -7.56
N SER A 63 9.49 6.36 -6.74
CA SER A 63 10.07 6.24 -5.40
C SER A 63 9.16 5.46 -4.44
N ILE A 64 7.86 5.70 -4.49
CA ILE A 64 6.86 4.96 -3.71
C ILE A 64 6.84 3.50 -4.15
N GLN A 65 6.73 3.23 -5.46
CA GLN A 65 6.75 1.87 -6.00
C GLN A 65 8.06 1.14 -5.65
N GLY A 66 9.21 1.80 -5.75
CA GLY A 66 10.49 1.23 -5.35
C GLY A 66 10.58 0.91 -3.86
N THR A 67 9.97 1.75 -3.01
CA THR A 67 9.92 1.52 -1.56
C THR A 67 8.98 0.37 -1.21
N LEU A 68 7.84 0.29 -1.90
CA LEU A 68 6.86 -0.79 -1.73
C LEU A 68 7.49 -2.12 -2.16
N GLN A 69 8.12 -2.18 -3.33
CA GLN A 69 8.80 -3.38 -3.82
C GLN A 69 9.90 -3.87 -2.86
N LYS A 70 10.70 -2.95 -2.31
CA LYS A 70 11.72 -3.31 -1.31
C LYS A 70 11.09 -3.88 -0.04
N THR A 71 9.96 -3.32 0.37
CA THR A 71 9.21 -3.80 1.54
C THR A 71 8.61 -5.17 1.29
N GLU A 72 7.97 -5.38 0.14
CA GLU A 72 7.43 -6.68 -0.30
C GLU A 72 8.53 -7.75 -0.34
N ASN A 73 9.68 -7.46 -0.94
CA ASN A 73 10.81 -8.37 -0.98
C ASN A 73 11.32 -8.71 0.43
N ARG A 74 11.38 -7.72 1.33
CA ARG A 74 11.78 -7.95 2.73
C ARG A 74 10.77 -8.82 3.47
N VAL A 75 9.47 -8.59 3.28
CA VAL A 75 8.39 -9.40 3.87
C VAL A 75 8.46 -10.82 3.33
N ALA A 76 8.57 -11.01 2.02
CA ALA A 76 8.70 -12.34 1.40
C ALA A 76 9.91 -13.11 1.95
N ASN A 77 11.07 -12.47 2.05
CA ASN A 77 12.28 -13.09 2.60
C ASN A 77 12.13 -13.44 4.10
N ASN A 78 11.46 -12.59 4.89
CA ASN A 78 11.17 -12.89 6.29
C ASN A 78 10.20 -14.07 6.41
N LEU A 79 9.13 -14.10 5.61
CA LEU A 79 8.17 -15.21 5.58
C LEU A 79 8.84 -16.51 5.16
N PHE A 80 9.77 -16.48 4.20
CA PHE A 80 10.54 -17.65 3.81
C PHE A 80 11.40 -18.18 4.98
N ARG A 81 12.20 -17.32 5.62
CA ARG A 81 13.02 -17.71 6.78
C ARG A 81 12.15 -18.27 7.91
N LEU A 82 11.05 -17.60 8.24
CA LEU A 82 10.11 -18.07 9.25
C LEU A 82 9.49 -19.42 8.87
N SER A 83 9.18 -19.64 7.60
CA SER A 83 8.63 -20.92 7.12
C SER A 83 9.63 -22.07 7.27
N VAL A 84 10.93 -21.80 7.03
CA VAL A 84 12.00 -22.78 7.26
C VAL A 84 12.08 -23.16 8.74
N GLU A 85 12.12 -22.17 9.63
CA GLU A 85 12.17 -22.42 11.08
C GLU A 85 10.93 -23.15 11.58
N ILE A 86 9.73 -22.77 11.12
CA ILE A 86 8.48 -23.48 11.45
C ILE A 86 8.51 -24.92 10.94
N SER A 87 9.01 -25.17 9.73
CA SER A 87 9.16 -26.53 9.20
C SER A 87 10.08 -27.39 10.08
N MET A 88 11.24 -26.84 10.47
CA MET A 88 12.16 -27.53 11.36
C MET A 88 11.53 -27.81 12.73
N MET A 89 10.85 -26.82 13.33
CA MET A 89 10.12 -27.00 14.59
C MET A 89 9.03 -28.07 14.48
N MET A 90 8.26 -28.09 13.39
CA MET A 90 7.22 -29.11 13.17
C MET A 90 7.82 -30.53 13.13
N HIS A 91 8.94 -30.72 12.41
CA HIS A 91 9.63 -32.01 12.38
C HIS A 91 10.18 -32.42 13.75
N LEU A 92 10.79 -31.49 14.50
CA LEU A 92 11.30 -31.75 15.84
C LEU A 92 10.18 -32.14 16.82
N LEU A 93 9.05 -31.44 16.78
CA LEU A 93 7.89 -31.74 17.62
C LEU A 93 7.24 -33.08 17.26
N ALA A 94 7.06 -33.36 15.96
CA ALA A 94 6.47 -34.62 15.51
C ALA A 94 7.28 -35.82 16.00
N VAL A 95 8.62 -35.75 15.95
CA VAL A 95 9.50 -36.80 16.47
C VAL A 95 9.48 -36.86 18.00
N THR A 96 9.52 -35.71 18.68
CA THR A 96 9.64 -35.66 20.15
C THR A 96 8.35 -36.09 20.86
N LEU A 97 7.19 -35.80 20.25
CA LEU A 97 5.87 -36.07 20.80
C LEU A 97 5.19 -37.29 20.16
N GLU A 98 5.88 -37.97 19.25
CA GLU A 98 5.36 -39.16 18.54
C GLU A 98 3.97 -38.93 17.90
N ILE A 99 3.76 -37.74 17.34
CA ILE A 99 2.46 -37.30 16.81
C ILE A 99 2.02 -38.21 15.65
N THR A 100 0.82 -38.76 15.73
CA THR A 100 0.22 -39.57 14.67
C THR A 100 -0.39 -38.71 13.55
N ASP A 101 -0.52 -39.29 12.35
CA ASP A 101 -1.16 -38.61 11.21
C ASP A 101 -2.63 -38.24 11.51
N GLU A 102 -3.33 -39.03 12.32
CA GLU A 102 -4.73 -38.81 12.69
C GLU A 102 -4.87 -37.62 13.64
N GLU A 103 -4.03 -37.54 14.68
CA GLU A 103 -3.97 -36.38 15.60
C GLU A 103 -3.63 -35.09 14.84
N LEU A 104 -2.66 -35.16 13.93
CA LEU A 104 -2.27 -34.01 13.11
C LEU A 104 -3.42 -33.56 12.19
N HIS A 105 -4.15 -34.51 11.58
CA HIS A 105 -5.28 -34.20 10.72
C HIS A 105 -6.43 -33.55 11.49
N ARG A 106 -6.80 -34.10 12.65
CA ARG A 106 -7.84 -33.56 13.54
C ARG A 106 -7.48 -32.14 14.01
N LEU A 107 -6.25 -31.95 14.49
CA LEU A 107 -5.76 -30.64 14.93
C LEU A 107 -5.76 -29.63 13.78
N ARG A 108 -5.28 -30.01 12.59
CA ARG A 108 -5.26 -29.13 11.41
C ARG A 108 -6.66 -28.69 11.00
N GLY A 109 -7.62 -29.61 10.95
CA GLY A 109 -9.02 -29.28 10.63
C GLY A 109 -9.59 -28.21 11.57
N ARG A 110 -9.33 -28.38 12.88
CA ARG A 110 -9.73 -27.42 13.90
C ARG A 110 -9.05 -26.06 13.76
N CYS A 111 -7.72 -26.02 13.62
CA CYS A 111 -6.98 -24.77 13.46
C CYS A 111 -7.44 -24.00 12.21
N VAL A 112 -7.74 -24.70 11.11
CA VAL A 112 -8.31 -24.07 9.90
C VAL A 112 -9.69 -23.47 10.18
N ALA A 113 -10.56 -24.20 10.88
CA ALA A 113 -11.89 -23.69 11.26
C ALA A 113 -11.78 -22.46 12.19
N GLU A 114 -10.84 -22.49 13.13
CA GLU A 114 -10.58 -21.38 14.05
C GLU A 114 -10.11 -20.13 13.30
N VAL A 115 -9.10 -20.25 12.42
CA VAL A 115 -8.59 -19.14 11.60
C VAL A 115 -9.70 -18.51 10.76
N LYS A 116 -10.58 -19.35 10.16
CA LYS A 116 -11.75 -18.86 9.41
C LYS A 116 -12.72 -18.09 10.31
N ARG A 117 -13.04 -18.64 11.49
CA ARG A 117 -13.97 -18.04 12.46
C ARG A 117 -13.45 -16.71 13.03
N THR A 118 -12.15 -16.64 13.35
CA THR A 118 -11.53 -15.47 14.00
C THR A 118 -10.93 -14.46 13.02
N LYS A 119 -11.03 -14.73 11.71
CA LYS A 119 -10.40 -13.92 10.64
C LYS A 119 -8.90 -13.73 10.87
N GLY A 120 -8.23 -14.80 11.32
CA GLY A 120 -6.80 -14.83 11.60
C GLY A 120 -6.38 -14.25 12.95
N LYS A 121 -7.31 -13.85 13.82
CA LYS A 121 -7.00 -13.42 15.20
C LYS A 121 -6.95 -14.64 16.12
N ILE A 122 -5.78 -15.27 16.21
CA ILE A 122 -5.56 -16.45 17.07
C ILE A 122 -4.95 -16.00 18.40
N ARG A 123 -5.48 -16.53 19.50
CA ARG A 123 -5.01 -16.25 20.87
C ARG A 123 -4.53 -17.53 21.52
N LEU A 124 -3.46 -17.43 22.30
CA LEU A 124 -2.92 -18.59 23.02
C LEU A 124 -3.89 -19.06 24.12
N GLU A 125 -4.58 -18.13 24.79
CA GLU A 125 -5.55 -18.47 25.84
C GLU A 125 -6.64 -19.40 25.29
N ASP A 126 -7.21 -19.05 24.13
CA ASP A 126 -8.25 -19.85 23.46
C ASP A 126 -7.74 -21.27 23.09
N ALA A 127 -6.47 -21.41 22.74
CA ALA A 127 -5.86 -22.69 22.45
C ALA A 127 -5.63 -23.52 23.72
N VAL A 128 -5.15 -22.89 24.80
CA VAL A 128 -4.93 -23.53 26.11
C VAL A 128 -6.24 -24.00 26.71
N ASP A 129 -7.27 -23.16 26.70
CA ASP A 129 -8.60 -23.50 27.23
C ASP A 129 -9.13 -24.75 26.55
N PHE A 130 -8.97 -24.86 25.23
CA PHE A 130 -9.40 -26.05 24.52
C PHE A 130 -8.59 -27.30 24.87
N GLN A 131 -7.25 -27.22 24.84
CA GLN A 131 -6.42 -28.41 25.08
C GLN A 131 -6.57 -28.96 26.51
N ASN A 132 -7.06 -28.13 27.44
CA ASN A 132 -7.34 -28.53 28.82
C ASN A 132 -8.83 -28.74 29.11
N SER A 133 -9.72 -28.48 28.14
CA SER A 133 -11.13 -28.79 28.30
C SER A 133 -11.31 -30.31 28.21
N PRO A 134 -12.07 -30.95 29.11
CA PRO A 134 -12.39 -32.36 28.98
C PRO A 134 -13.10 -32.60 27.64
N ASP A 135 -12.74 -33.69 26.94
CA ASP A 135 -13.42 -34.10 25.72
C ASP A 135 -14.91 -34.27 26.00
N ASP A 136 -15.76 -33.38 25.49
CA ASP A 136 -17.17 -33.67 25.28
C ASP A 136 -17.24 -34.63 24.07
N GLU A 137 -17.05 -35.92 24.33
CA GLU A 137 -17.44 -36.99 23.41
C GLU A 137 -18.98 -37.00 23.28
N GLU A 138 -19.50 -36.40 22.21
CA GLU A 138 -20.84 -36.68 21.65
C GLU A 138 -20.75 -36.90 20.13
#